data_AF-A0A101X7W7-F1
#
_entry.id   AF-A0A101X7W7-F1
#
_cell.length_a   1.000
_cell.length_b   1.000
_cell.length_c   1.000
_cell.angle_alpha   90.00
_cell.angle_beta   90.00
_cell.angle_gamma   90.00
#
_symmetry.space_group_name_H-M   'P 1'
#
loop_
_entity.id
_entity.type
_entity.pdbx_description
1 polymer ?
#
loop_
_entity_poly.entity_id
_entity_poly.type
_entity_poly.pdbx_seq_one_letter_code
_entity_poly.pdbx_strand_id
1 'polypeptide(L)'
;MKTETAPEAMLKPRVAAYTGVLVDRLRGVNPDLILTTTGVQRGLINEVKAIAPTYPIPIPVTIYGVLDFVKKVALVVNELDRGEELAIELLRTLTEYAKACPPLRTYVEI
;
A
#
# COMPACT_ATOMS: atom_id res chain seq x y z
N MET A 1 -14.18 -5.15 -11.85
CA MET A 1 -13.06 -4.20 -11.85
C MET A 1 -11.78 -5.01 -11.83
N LYS A 2 -10.98 -5.02 -12.91
CA LYS A 2 -9.66 -5.68 -12.88
C LYS A 2 -8.79 -4.85 -11.94
N THR A 3 -8.39 -5.41 -10.81
CA THR A 3 -7.37 -4.80 -9.96
C THR A 3 -6.07 -4.76 -10.74
N GLU A 4 -5.54 -3.57 -10.99
CA GLU A 4 -4.27 -3.26 -11.65
C GLU A 4 -3.07 -3.69 -10.76
N THR A 5 -3.06 -4.95 -10.34
CA THR A 5 -1.93 -5.53 -9.61
C THR A 5 -0.88 -5.92 -10.64
N ALA A 6 0.38 -5.49 -10.43
CA ALA A 6 1.47 -5.79 -11.34
C ALA A 6 1.58 -7.32 -11.61
N PRO A 7 1.78 -7.76 -12.86
CA PRO A 7 1.78 -9.19 -13.22
C PRO A 7 2.72 -10.04 -12.37
N GLU A 8 3.88 -9.51 -12.00
CA GLU A 8 4.87 -10.15 -11.15
C GLU A 8 4.39 -10.38 -9.72
N ALA A 9 3.54 -9.51 -9.19
CA ALA A 9 2.97 -9.67 -7.84
C ALA A 9 1.88 -10.75 -7.81
N MET A 10 1.17 -10.96 -8.93
CA MET A 10 0.15 -12.02 -9.05
C MET A 10 0.74 -13.43 -9.00
N LEU A 11 2.04 -13.58 -9.30
CA LEU A 11 2.75 -14.86 -9.24
C LEU A 11 3.28 -15.18 -7.83
N LYS A 12 3.27 -14.22 -6.90
CA LYS A 12 3.78 -14.43 -5.55
C LYS A 12 2.79 -15.24 -4.69
N PRO A 13 3.28 -16.03 -3.71
CA PRO A 13 2.40 -16.77 -2.82
C PRO A 13 1.44 -15.85 -2.07
N ARG A 14 0.15 -16.16 -2.10
CA ARG A 14 -0.83 -15.46 -1.27
C ARG A 14 -0.70 -15.90 0.19
N VAL A 15 -0.28 -14.98 1.04
CA VAL A 15 -0.06 -15.20 2.49
C VAL A 15 -1.12 -14.53 3.38
N ALA A 16 -2.00 -13.71 2.82
CA ALA A 16 -3.07 -13.03 3.57
C ALA A 16 -4.32 -12.81 2.71
N ALA A 17 -5.42 -12.51 3.39
CA ALA A 17 -6.67 -12.00 2.84
C ALA A 17 -7.05 -10.71 3.58
N TYR A 18 -8.14 -10.06 3.16
CA TYR A 18 -8.56 -8.76 3.72
C TYR A 18 -8.65 -8.76 5.26
N THR A 19 -9.21 -9.83 5.85
CA THR A 19 -9.48 -9.96 7.29
C THR A 19 -8.57 -10.93 8.03
N GLY A 20 -7.57 -11.55 7.37
CA GLY A 20 -6.83 -12.64 8.00
C GLY A 20 -5.48 -12.94 7.37
N VAL A 21 -4.61 -13.57 8.15
CA VAL A 21 -3.27 -14.00 7.74
C VAL A 21 -3.20 -15.52 7.74
N LEU A 22 -2.60 -16.09 6.69
CA LEU A 22 -2.32 -17.52 6.59
C LEU A 22 -0.96 -17.79 7.24
N VAL A 23 -0.93 -17.89 8.57
CA VAL A 23 0.30 -17.90 9.38
C VAL A 23 1.32 -18.92 8.89
N ASP A 24 0.92 -20.16 8.58
CA ASP A 24 1.85 -21.20 8.12
C ASP A 24 2.47 -20.87 6.76
N ARG A 25 1.69 -20.27 5.84
CA ARG A 25 2.21 -19.80 4.55
C ARG A 25 3.14 -18.60 4.72
N LEU A 26 2.79 -17.69 5.62
CA LEU A 26 3.61 -16.51 5.90
C LEU A 26 4.95 -16.93 6.52
N ARG A 27 4.97 -17.90 7.43
CA ARG A 27 6.23 -18.49 7.94
C ARG A 27 7.00 -19.23 6.84
N GLY A 28 6.30 -19.96 5.97
CA GLY A 28 6.91 -20.73 4.88
C GLY A 28 7.64 -19.88 3.84
N VAL A 29 7.30 -18.60 3.69
CA VAL A 29 8.05 -17.68 2.80
C VAL A 29 9.24 -17.00 3.50
N ASN A 30 9.46 -17.27 4.78
CA ASN A 30 10.58 -16.78 5.59
C ASN A 30 10.88 -15.27 5.41
N PRO A 31 9.92 -14.39 5.73
CA PRO A 31 10.07 -12.96 5.48
C PRO A 31 11.12 -12.35 6.42
N ASP A 32 11.93 -11.45 5.87
CA ASP A 32 12.84 -10.57 6.61
C ASP A 32 12.15 -9.25 7.04
N LEU A 33 11.09 -8.88 6.32
CA LEU A 33 10.26 -7.70 6.55
C LEU A 33 8.81 -7.99 6.15
N ILE A 34 7.87 -7.47 6.95
CA ILE A 34 6.45 -7.51 6.64
C ILE A 34 5.89 -6.10 6.59
N LEU A 35 5.38 -5.71 5.43
CA LEU A 35 4.62 -4.47 5.25
C LEU A 35 3.13 -4.77 5.47
N THR A 36 2.51 -4.06 6.42
CA THR A 36 1.06 -4.16 6.65
C THR A 36 0.41 -2.80 6.43
N THR A 37 -0.90 -2.77 6.22
CA THR A 37 -1.66 -1.52 6.19
C THR A 37 -2.48 -1.36 7.47
N THR A 38 -2.52 -0.16 8.06
CA THR A 38 -3.33 0.04 9.28
C THR A 38 -4.78 0.29 8.91
N GLY A 39 -5.66 -0.64 9.29
CA GLY A 39 -7.10 -0.61 9.05
C GLY A 39 -7.77 -1.77 9.78
N VAL A 40 -8.64 -2.52 9.10
CA VAL A 40 -9.28 -3.75 9.61
C VAL A 40 -8.25 -4.76 10.16
N GLN A 41 -7.01 -4.72 9.65
CA GLN A 41 -5.92 -5.63 10.05
C GLN A 41 -5.19 -5.22 11.34
N ARG A 42 -5.62 -4.18 12.07
CA ARG A 42 -4.93 -3.71 13.28
C ARG A 42 -4.79 -4.81 14.35
N GLY A 43 -5.78 -5.70 14.46
CA GLY A 43 -5.72 -6.85 15.37
C GLY A 43 -4.66 -7.90 15.00
N LEU A 44 -4.38 -8.05 13.70
CA LEU A 44 -3.45 -9.05 13.16
C LEU A 44 -1.98 -8.62 13.28
N ILE A 45 -1.71 -7.34 13.52
CA ILE A 45 -0.33 -6.81 13.61
C ILE A 45 0.48 -7.55 14.68
N ASN A 46 -0.14 -7.93 15.80
CA ASN A 46 0.56 -8.63 16.88
C ASN A 46 0.97 -10.06 16.47
N GLU A 47 0.12 -10.76 15.71
CA GLU A 47 0.43 -12.09 15.18
C GLU A 47 1.57 -12.05 14.16
N VAL A 48 1.55 -11.03 13.31
CA VAL A 48 2.54 -10.84 12.24
C VAL A 48 3.90 -10.39 12.80
N LYS A 49 3.90 -9.52 13.81
CA LYS A 49 5.12 -9.06 14.51
C LYS A 49 5.89 -10.19 15.19
N ALA A 50 5.21 -11.27 15.58
CA ALA A 50 5.87 -12.44 16.17
C ALA A 50 6.64 -13.27 15.14
N ILE A 51 6.45 -13.02 13.83
CA ILE A 51 7.09 -13.78 12.74
C ILE A 51 8.33 -13.05 12.23
N ALA A 52 8.22 -11.75 11.94
CA ALA A 52 9.31 -10.96 11.40
C ALA A 52 9.12 -9.46 11.70
N PRO A 53 10.18 -8.63 11.57
CA PRO A 53 10.06 -7.17 11.63
C PRO A 53 8.89 -6.67 10.77
N THR A 54 7.97 -5.94 11.40
CA THR A 54 6.73 -5.52 10.76
C THR A 54 6.62 -4.01 10.75
N TYR A 55 6.43 -3.44 9.57
CA TYR A 55 6.22 -2.01 9.37
C TYR A 55 4.76 -1.73 8.95
N PRO A 56 3.93 -1.25 9.88
CA PRO A 56 2.55 -0.88 9.58
C PRO A 56 2.48 0.50 8.93
N ILE A 57 1.91 0.56 7.73
CA ILE A 57 1.75 1.79 6.95
C ILE A 57 0.28 2.24 7.01
N PRO A 58 -0.01 3.48 7.42
CA PRO A 58 -1.39 3.97 7.42
C PRO A 58 -2.02 3.94 6.03
N ILE A 59 -3.26 3.44 5.93
CA ILE A 59 -4.02 3.54 4.68
C ILE A 59 -4.23 5.03 4.39
N PRO A 60 -3.82 5.54 3.22
CA PRO A 60 -3.98 6.94 2.89
C PRO A 60 -5.45 7.27 2.66
N VAL A 61 -5.92 8.37 3.26
CA VAL A 61 -7.29 8.90 3.08
C VAL A 61 -7.32 10.23 2.32
N THR A 62 -6.15 10.71 1.89
CA THR A 62 -5.98 11.90 1.07
C THR A 62 -4.98 11.61 -0.03
N ILE A 63 -5.04 12.41 -1.10
CA ILE A 63 -4.10 12.34 -2.22
C ILE A 63 -2.65 12.57 -1.74
N TYR A 64 -2.42 13.59 -0.91
CA TYR A 64 -1.08 13.82 -0.33
C TYR A 64 -0.64 12.68 0.58
N GLY A 65 -1.59 11.99 1.23
CA GLY A 65 -1.33 10.77 1.97
C GLY A 65 -0.83 9.63 1.08
N VAL A 66 -1.30 9.52 -0.17
CA VAL A 66 -0.77 8.54 -1.14
C VAL A 66 0.68 8.84 -1.49
N LEU A 67 1.03 10.12 -1.70
CA LEU A 67 2.42 10.53 -1.97
C LEU A 67 3.33 10.20 -0.78
N ASP A 68 2.89 10.51 0.44
CA ASP A 68 3.61 10.15 1.66
C ASP A 68 3.74 8.62 1.85
N PHE A 69 2.69 7.85 1.50
CA PHE A 69 2.72 6.40 1.52
C PHE A 69 3.82 5.83 0.60
N VAL A 70 3.91 6.33 -0.64
CA VAL A 70 4.95 5.92 -1.60
C VAL A 70 6.34 6.17 -1.02
N LYS A 71 6.59 7.38 -0.49
CA LYS A 71 7.88 7.75 0.10
C LYS A 71 8.23 6.91 1.32
N LYS A 72 7.25 6.55 2.16
CA LYS A 72 7.44 5.65 3.31
C LYS A 72 7.82 4.24 2.87
N VAL A 73 7.13 3.68 1.87
CA VAL A 73 7.49 2.36 1.33
C VAL A 73 8.92 2.40 0.80
N ALA A 74 9.24 3.39 -0.04
CA ALA A 74 10.55 3.57 -0.62
C ALA A 74 11.67 3.66 0.44
N LEU A 75 11.44 4.39 1.52
CA LEU A 75 12.36 4.46 2.65
C LEU A 75 12.60 3.08 3.28
N VAL A 76 11.53 2.32 3.54
CA VAL A 76 11.65 1.00 4.20
C VAL A 76 12.33 -0.03 3.32
N VAL A 77 12.12 0.02 2.01
CA VAL A 77 12.76 -0.91 1.05
C VAL A 77 14.11 -0.39 0.51
N ASN A 78 14.59 0.75 1.00
CA ASN A 78 15.83 1.41 0.58
C ASN A 78 15.88 1.80 -0.91
N GLU A 79 14.76 2.27 -1.46
CA GLU A 79 14.57 2.71 -2.86
C GLU A 79 14.19 4.20 -2.91
N LEU A 80 14.90 5.04 -2.15
CA LEU A 80 14.56 6.45 -1.93
C LEU A 80 14.41 7.25 -3.22
N ASP A 81 15.38 7.15 -4.13
CA ASP A 81 15.40 7.92 -5.39
C ASP A 81 14.19 7.56 -6.26
N ARG A 82 13.95 6.26 -6.44
CA ARG A 82 12.81 5.75 -7.20
C ARG A 82 11.48 6.14 -6.57
N GLY A 83 11.41 6.16 -5.24
CA GLY A 83 10.24 6.63 -4.50
C GLY A 83 9.96 8.11 -4.70
N GLU A 84 11.00 8.95 -4.71
CA GLU A 84 10.88 10.38 -4.95
C GLU A 84 10.44 10.68 -6.38
N GLU A 85 11.07 10.02 -7.37
CA GLU A 85 10.70 10.12 -8.79
C GLU A 85 9.22 9.78 -8.99
N LEU A 86 8.76 8.67 -8.42
CA LEU A 86 7.36 8.24 -8.51
C LEU A 86 6.42 9.25 -7.82
N ALA A 87 6.78 9.78 -6.65
CA ALA A 87 5.95 10.77 -5.96
C ALA A 87 5.82 12.07 -6.78
N ILE A 88 6.90 12.51 -7.45
CA ILE A 88 6.88 13.67 -8.35
C ILE A 88 6.00 13.40 -9.58
N GLU A 89 6.10 12.23 -10.18
CA GLU A 89 5.28 11.85 -11.34
C GLU A 89 3.79 11.82 -11.00
N LEU A 90 3.44 11.23 -9.85
CA LEU A 90 2.06 11.22 -9.34
C LEU A 90 1.54 12.63 -9.10
N LEU A 91 2.34 13.50 -8.46
CA LEU A 91 1.98 14.90 -8.24
C LEU A 91 1.75 15.65 -9.55
N ARG A 92 2.62 15.46 -10.55
CA ARG A 92 2.46 16.07 -11.88
C ARG A 92 1.13 15.65 -12.50
N THR A 93 0.85 14.36 -12.53
CA THR A 93 -0.40 13.78 -13.03
C THR A 93 -1.62 14.40 -12.34
N LEU A 94 -1.57 14.50 -11.01
CA LEU A 94 -2.64 15.12 -10.23
C LEU A 94 -2.87 16.59 -10.60
N THR A 95 -1.80 17.36 -10.78
CA THR A 95 -1.92 18.79 -11.15
C THR A 95 -2.49 19.01 -12.55
N GLU A 96 -2.27 18.06 -13.47
CA GLU A 96 -2.86 18.08 -14.81
C GLU A 96 -4.38 17.90 -14.74
N TYR A 97 -4.84 16.91 -13.96
CA TYR A 97 -6.28 16.62 -13.83
C TYR A 97 -7.03 17.56 -12.90
N ALA A 98 -6.39 18.13 -11.88
CA ALA A 98 -7.03 19.05 -10.93
C ALA A 98 -7.64 20.29 -11.61
N LYS A 99 -7.16 20.64 -12.81
CA LYS A 99 -7.66 21.78 -13.60
C LYS A 99 -8.73 21.38 -14.62
N ALA A 100 -9.03 20.09 -14.76
CA ALA A 100 -9.78 19.56 -15.89
C ALA A 100 -11.31 19.66 -15.74
N CYS A 101 -11.86 19.75 -14.52
CA CYS A 101 -13.31 19.76 -14.31
C CYS A 101 -13.78 20.85 -13.34
N PRO A 102 -14.87 21.58 -13.66
CA PRO A 102 -15.56 22.42 -12.70
C PRO A 102 -16.19 21.55 -11.59
N PRO A 103 -16.47 22.12 -10.39
CA PRO A 103 -17.13 21.39 -9.32
C PRO A 103 -18.48 20.82 -9.78
N LEU A 104 -18.65 19.50 -9.66
CA LEU A 104 -19.91 18.82 -9.95
C LEU A 104 -20.52 18.35 -8.64
N ARG A 105 -21.85 18.49 -8.51
CA ARG A 105 -22.59 17.83 -7.44
C ARG A 105 -22.65 16.34 -7.76
N THR A 106 -21.90 15.55 -7.01
CA THR A 106 -21.79 14.11 -7.22
C THR A 106 -22.27 13.38 -5.97
N TYR A 107 -23.09 12.35 -6.18
CA TYR A 107 -23.39 11.35 -5.17
C TYR A 107 -22.51 10.12 -5.41
N VAL A 108 -21.78 9.67 -4.39
CA VAL A 108 -20.95 8.48 -4.45
C VAL A 108 -21.53 7.46 -3.47
N GLU A 109 -21.94 6.30 -3.99
CA GLU A 109 -22.36 5.15 -3.21
C GLU A 109 -21.15 4.22 -3.01
N ILE A 110 -20.84 3.86 -1.76
CA ILE A 110 -19.65 3.09 -1.35
C ILE A 110 -20.09 1.79 -0.70
#